data_AF-A0A8R1E993-F1
#
_entry.id   AF-A0A8R1E993-F1
#
_cell.length_a   1.000
_cell.length_b   1.000
_cell.length_c   1.000
_cell.angle_alpha   90.00
_cell.angle_beta   90.00
_cell.angle_gamma   90.00
#
_symmetry.space_group_name_H-M   'P 1'
#
loop_
_entity.id
_entity.type
_entity.pdbx_description
1 polymer ?
#
loop_
_entity_poly.entity_id
_entity_poly.type
_entity_poly.pdbx_seq_one_letter_code
_entity_poly.pdbx_strand_id
1 'polypeptide(L)'
;MVADNSEKSSTKSVANGSLISTVSCKDELPNAIIVTQVPEDVFDNTEDKANFSSLFTAIEKGIHFDFLRSFRRVRVIFRLVTF
;
A
#
# COMPACT_ATOMS: atom_id res chain seq x y z
N MET A 1 -19.85 20.88 45.02
CA MET A 1 -18.71 20.12 44.47
C MET A 1 -19.24 19.32 43.30
N VAL A 2 -18.61 19.53 42.14
CA VAL A 2 -19.13 19.26 40.80
C VAL A 2 -19.12 17.74 40.52
N ALA A 3 -20.24 17.22 40.02
CA ALA A 3 -20.31 15.91 39.39
C ALA A 3 -20.34 16.13 37.87
N ASP A 4 -19.18 16.13 37.22
CA ASP A 4 -19.07 16.09 35.76
C ASP A 4 -18.96 14.63 35.32
N ASN A 5 -20.11 14.03 35.02
CA ASN A 5 -20.20 12.85 34.18
C ASN A 5 -19.96 13.30 32.73
N SER A 6 -18.73 13.12 32.24
CA SER A 6 -18.41 13.30 30.81
C SER A 6 -19.02 12.14 30.01
N GLU A 7 -20.23 12.37 29.52
CA GLU A 7 -20.90 11.54 28.55
C GLU A 7 -20.12 11.51 27.22
N LYS A 8 -19.67 10.31 26.89
CA LYS A 8 -19.42 9.73 25.57
C LYS A 8 -20.05 10.53 24.41
N SER A 9 -19.27 11.45 23.80
CA SER A 9 -19.66 12.08 22.54
C SER A 9 -19.32 11.18 21.36
N SER A 10 -20.22 10.22 21.09
CA SER A 10 -20.30 9.56 19.79
C SER A 10 -20.96 10.53 18.80
N THR A 11 -20.17 11.30 18.06
CA THR A 11 -20.67 12.12 16.96
C THR A 11 -20.98 11.24 15.75
N LYS A 12 -22.19 10.68 15.73
CA LYS A 12 -22.81 10.16 14.50
C LYS A 12 -23.20 11.36 13.63
N SER A 13 -22.41 11.65 12.59
CA SER A 13 -22.87 12.48 11.47
C SER A 13 -23.30 11.54 10.34
N VAL A 14 -24.61 11.37 10.19
CA VAL A 14 -25.21 10.71 9.04
C VAL A 14 -25.35 11.76 7.95
N ALA A 15 -24.44 11.74 6.98
CA ALA A 15 -24.61 12.38 5.69
C ALA A 15 -24.55 11.29 4.61
N ASN A 16 -25.53 11.27 3.72
CA ASN A 16 -25.63 10.34 2.60
C ASN A 16 -24.54 10.62 1.55
N GLY A 17 -23.32 10.26 1.88
CA GLY A 17 -22.14 10.30 1.04
C GLY A 17 -21.09 9.51 1.81
N SER A 18 -20.66 8.37 1.25
CA SER A 18 -19.69 7.48 1.89
C SER A 18 -18.59 8.31 2.54
N LEU A 19 -18.57 8.32 3.89
CA LEU A 19 -17.52 8.98 4.65
C LEU A 19 -16.21 8.41 4.09
N ILE A 20 -15.42 9.24 3.40
CA ILE A 20 -14.06 8.85 3.01
C ILE A 20 -13.34 8.70 4.35
N SER A 21 -13.25 7.47 4.82
CA SER A 21 -12.54 7.11 6.03
C SER A 21 -11.07 7.42 5.78
N THR A 22 -10.56 8.47 6.43
CA THR A 22 -9.13 8.76 6.46
C THR A 22 -8.42 7.59 7.13
N VAL A 23 -7.39 7.07 6.47
CA VAL A 23 -6.58 5.95 6.97
C VAL A 23 -5.95 6.34 8.32
N SER A 24 -6.18 5.55 9.36
CA SER A 24 -5.76 5.86 10.73
C SER A 24 -4.31 5.42 11.01
N CYS A 25 -3.82 4.37 10.36
CA CYS A 25 -2.45 3.90 10.50
C CYS A 25 -1.99 3.13 9.26
N LYS A 26 -0.68 2.87 9.15
CA LYS A 26 -0.08 2.19 7.99
C LYS A 26 -0.61 0.77 7.78
N ASP A 27 -1.06 0.10 8.84
CA ASP A 27 -1.53 -1.29 8.79
C ASP A 27 -2.89 -1.44 8.07
N GLU A 28 -3.62 -0.33 7.93
CA GLU A 28 -4.88 -0.27 7.16
C GLU A 28 -4.64 -0.11 5.65
N LEU A 29 -3.41 0.18 5.24
CA LEU A 29 -3.07 0.30 3.82
C LEU A 29 -2.88 -1.09 3.19
N PRO A 30 -3.25 -1.25 1.92
CA PRO A 30 -2.91 -2.46 1.17
C PRO A 30 -1.39 -2.64 1.13
N ASN A 31 -0.96 -3.88 1.30
CA ASN A 31 0.46 -4.23 1.31
C ASN A 31 1.07 -4.40 -0.09
N ALA A 32 0.34 -4.03 -1.15
CA ALA A 32 0.82 -4.22 -2.51
C ALA A 32 0.33 -3.13 -3.46
N ILE A 33 1.15 -2.84 -4.46
CA ILE A 33 0.81 -1.98 -5.59
C ILE A 33 0.93 -2.75 -6.90
N ILE A 34 0.24 -2.28 -7.93
CA ILE A 34 0.38 -2.77 -9.31
C ILE A 34 1.03 -1.67 -10.14
N VAL A 35 2.24 -1.93 -10.60
CA VAL A 35 2.89 -1.09 -11.61
C VAL A 35 2.39 -1.55 -12.97
N THR A 36 1.79 -0.64 -13.73
CA THR A 36 1.24 -0.91 -15.07
C THR A 36 2.12 -0.33 -16.15
N GLN A 37 1.96 -0.82 -17.38
CA GLN A 37 2.72 -0.33 -18.55
C GLN A 37 4.22 -0.49 -18.36
N VAL A 38 4.62 -1.60 -17.73
CA VAL A 38 6.02 -1.93 -17.51
C VAL A 38 6.67 -2.21 -18.88
N PRO A 39 7.81 -1.58 -19.20
CA PRO A 39 8.54 -1.84 -20.44
C PRO A 39 8.86 -3.32 -20.62
N GLU A 40 8.89 -3.81 -21.85
CA GLU A 40 9.12 -5.23 -22.13
C GLU A 40 10.52 -5.68 -21.72
N ASP A 41 11.51 -4.79 -21.83
CA ASP A 41 12.90 -5.05 -21.43
C ASP A 41 13.03 -5.45 -19.95
N VAL A 42 12.17 -4.93 -19.07
CA VAL A 42 12.14 -5.31 -17.64
C VAL A 42 11.79 -6.79 -17.44
N PHE A 43 11.13 -7.42 -18.41
CA PHE A 43 10.80 -8.85 -18.36
C PHE A 43 11.87 -9.73 -19.03
N ASP A 44 12.61 -9.20 -20.00
CA ASP A 44 13.53 -9.96 -20.86
C ASP A 44 15.01 -9.79 -20.48
N ASN A 45 15.37 -8.63 -19.92
CA ASN A 45 16.74 -8.30 -19.54
C ASN A 45 16.89 -8.33 -18.01
N THR A 46 17.85 -9.13 -17.55
CA THR A 46 18.18 -9.27 -16.12
C THR A 46 18.64 -7.96 -15.50
N GLU A 47 19.40 -7.12 -16.22
CA GLU A 47 19.89 -5.83 -15.73
C GLU A 47 18.73 -4.84 -15.54
N ASP A 48 17.86 -4.72 -16.54
CA ASP A 48 16.68 -3.84 -16.46
C ASP A 48 15.71 -4.30 -15.37
N LYS A 49 15.53 -5.61 -15.22
CA LYS A 49 14.75 -6.19 -14.12
C LYS A 49 15.35 -5.86 -12.75
N ALA A 50 16.68 -5.95 -12.61
CA ALA A 50 17.37 -5.60 -11.37
C ALA A 50 17.26 -4.10 -11.07
N ASN A 51 17.47 -3.24 -12.07
CA ASN A 51 17.31 -1.80 -11.97
C ASN A 51 15.88 -1.43 -11.56
N PHE A 52 14.87 -2.01 -12.21
CA PHE A 52 13.47 -1.83 -11.83
C PHE A 52 13.20 -2.25 -10.38
N SER A 53 13.67 -3.43 -9.98
CA SER A 53 13.45 -3.96 -8.64
C SER A 53 14.15 -3.10 -7.58
N SER A 54 15.32 -2.53 -7.92
CA SER A 54 16.12 -1.68 -7.03
C SER A 54 15.36 -0.44 -6.53
N LEU A 55 14.48 0.11 -7.37
CA LEU A 55 13.67 1.30 -7.05
C LEU A 55 12.79 1.06 -5.81
N PHE A 56 12.28 -0.16 -5.66
CA PHE A 56 11.42 -0.52 -4.54
C PHE A 56 12.25 -1.07 -3.38
N THR A 57 13.27 -1.90 -3.64
CA THR A 57 14.09 -2.50 -2.56
C THR A 57 14.94 -1.48 -1.81
N ALA A 58 15.19 -0.29 -2.40
CA ALA A 58 15.80 0.84 -1.70
C ALA A 58 14.93 1.37 -0.56
N ILE A 59 13.60 1.19 -0.65
CA ILE A 59 12.63 1.61 0.36
C ILE A 59 12.51 0.54 1.44
N GLU A 60 12.40 -0.73 1.05
CA GLU A 60 12.25 -1.86 1.98
C GLU A 60 12.95 -3.12 1.47
N LYS A 61 13.71 -3.79 2.35
CA LYS A 61 14.53 -4.95 1.97
C LYS A 61 13.75 -6.27 1.84
N GLY A 62 12.46 -6.26 2.15
CA GLY A 62 11.59 -7.44 2.22
C GLY A 62 10.61 -7.62 1.07
N ILE A 63 10.79 -6.92 -0.05
CA ILE A 63 9.78 -6.85 -1.12
C ILE A 63 9.73 -8.14 -1.96
N HIS A 64 8.52 -8.53 -2.35
CA HIS A 64 8.26 -9.58 -3.33
C HIS A 64 7.68 -9.00 -4.62
N PHE A 65 8.04 -9.58 -5.76
CA PHE A 65 7.63 -9.09 -7.08
C PHE A 65 7.01 -10.22 -7.91
N ASP A 66 5.75 -10.06 -8.30
CA ASP A 66 5.13 -10.90 -9.33
C ASP A 66 5.22 -10.19 -10.69
N PHE A 67 6.06 -10.70 -11.58
CA PHE A 67 6.20 -10.18 -12.94
C PHE A 67 5.15 -10.82 -13.86
N LEU A 68 4.12 -10.06 -14.20
CA LEU A 68 2.98 -10.50 -15.01
C LEU A 68 3.14 -10.01 -16.46
N ARG A 69 4.06 -10.65 -17.18
CA ARG A 69 4.52 -10.20 -18.52
C ARG A 69 3.38 -9.98 -19.51
N SER A 70 2.47 -10.94 -19.66
CA SER A 70 1.34 -10.84 -20.61
C SER A 70 0.45 -9.63 -20.36
N PHE A 71 0.43 -9.11 -19.13
CA PHE A 71 -0.35 -7.93 -18.76
C PHE A 71 0.49 -6.64 -18.70
N ARG A 72 1.80 -6.72 -18.97
CA ARG A 72 2.79 -5.64 -18.74
C ARG A 72 2.63 -5.00 -17.38
N ARG A 73 2.51 -5.85 -16.36
CA ARG A 73 2.30 -5.46 -14.96
C ARG A 73 3.31 -6.12 -14.06
N VAL A 74 3.68 -5.42 -12.99
CA VAL A 74 4.40 -6.01 -11.88
C VAL A 74 3.63 -5.71 -10.59
N ARG A 75 3.28 -6.77 -9.85
CA ARG A 75 2.74 -6.62 -8.51
C ARG A 75 3.93 -6.54 -7.55
N VAL A 76 4.03 -5.42 -6.85
CA VAL A 76 5.06 -5.18 -5.84
C VAL A 76 4.39 -5.35 -4.48
N ILE A 77 4.81 -6.37 -3.72
CA ILE A 77 4.24 -6.72 -2.42
C ILE A 77 5.24 -6.37 -1.33
N PHE A 78 4.86 -5.42 -0.50
CA PHE A 78 5.58 -4.98 0.68
C PHE A 78 5.24 -5.90 1.84
N ARG A 79 6.25 -6.38 2.56
CA ARG A 79 6.04 -7.22 3.75
C ARG A 79 6.26 -6.35 4.98
N LEU A 80 5.18 -6.03 5.67
CA LEU A 80 5.24 -5.34 6.96
C LEU A 80 6.15 -6.14 7.91
N VAL A 81 7.32 -5.61 8.24
CA VAL A 81 8.19 -6.21 9.25
C VAL A 81 7.56 -5.95 10.62
N THR A 82 6.95 -6.97 11.21
CA THR A 82 6.56 -6.95 12.62
C THR A 82 7.81 -7.20 13.45
N PHE A 83 8.20 -6.24 14.30
CA PHE A 83 9.29 -6.36 15.27
C PHE A 83 8.77 -6.92 16.61
#